data_AF-A0A9Q2L5Y2-F1
#
_entry.id   AF-A0A9Q2L5Y2-F1
#
_cell.length_a   1.000
_cell.length_b   1.000
_cell.length_c   1.000
_cell.angle_alpha   90.00
_cell.angle_beta   90.00
_cell.angle_gamma   90.00
#
_symmetry.space_group_name_H-M   'P 1'
#
loop_
_entity.id
_entity.type
_entity.pdbx_description
1 polymer ?
#
loop_
_entity_poly.entity_id
_entity_poly.type
_entity_poly.pdbx_seq_one_letter_code
_entity_poly.pdbx_strand_id
1 'polypeptide(L)' 'MIWIWILLIITLIGLTKWYVTYLMNHHKYYITKLVITISCAIQFIFIYGLVKELIRYLIQILNVFYR' A
#
# COMPACT_ATOMS: atom_id res chain seq x y z
N MET A 1 -5.94 4.01 14.36
CA MET A 1 -5.40 4.66 13.13
C MET A 1 -4.65 3.69 12.21
N ILE A 2 -3.81 2.78 12.72
CA ILE A 2 -3.08 1.81 11.88
C ILE A 2 -4.00 0.89 11.06
N TRP A 3 -5.18 0.55 11.60
CA TRP A 3 -6.23 -0.18 10.88
C TRP A 3 -6.69 0.53 9.60
N ILE A 4 -6.75 1.87 9.59
CA ILE A 4 -7.14 2.64 8.39
C ILE A 4 -6.09 2.49 7.29
N TRP A 5 -4.80 2.50 7.66
CA TRP A 5 -3.70 2.28 6.72
C TRP A 5 -3.70 0.86 6.14
N ILE A 6 -3.94 -0.15 6.99
CA ILE A 6 -4.06 -1.54 6.55
C ILE A 6 -5.25 -1.70 5.58
N LEU A 7 -6.40 -1.10 5.92
CA LEU A 7 -7.61 -1.17 5.10
C LEU A 7 -7.41 -0.46 3.75
N LEU A 8 -6.72 0.69 3.73
CA LEU A 8 -6.28 1.39 2.53
C LEU A 8 -5.38 0.52 1.65
N ILE A 9 -4.38 -0.15 2.22
CA ILE A 9 -3.48 -1.03 1.45
C ILE A 9 -4.26 -2.21 0.85
N ILE A 10 -5.14 -2.85 1.62
CA ILE A 10 -5.95 -3.99 1.14
C ILE A 10 -6.87 -3.56 -0.01
N THR A 11 -7.57 -2.42 0.15
CA THR A 11 -8.44 -1.90 -0.92
C THR A 11 -7.65 -1.54 -2.17
N LEU A 12 -6.47 -0.92 -2.01
CA LEU A 12 -5.61 -0.53 -3.13
C LEU A 12 -5.05 -1.76 -3.86
N ILE A 13 -4.68 -2.83 -3.15
CA ILE A 13 -4.27 -4.11 -3.74
C ILE A 13 -5.44 -4.75 -4.51
N GLY A 14 -6.63 -4.79 -3.91
CA GLY A 14 -7.84 -5.34 -4.54
C GLY A 14 -8.20 -4.61 -5.84
N LEU A 15 -8.21 -3.28 -5.80
CA LEU A 15 -8.43 -2.42 -6.97
C LEU A 15 -7.36 -2.63 -8.05
N THR A 16 -6.09 -2.69 -7.66
CA THR A 16 -4.99 -2.92 -8.61
C THR A 16 -5.16 -4.27 -9.32
N LYS A 17 -5.46 -5.33 -8.57
CA LYS A 17 -5.66 -6.68 -9.11
C LYS A 17 -6.85 -6.73 -10.06
N TRP A 18 -7.96 -6.09 -9.69
CA TRP A 18 -9.15 -6.05 -10.54
C TRP A 18 -8.89 -5.28 -11.83
N TYR A 19 -8.25 -4.11 -11.73
CA TYR A 19 -7.94 -3.26 -12.88
C TYR A 19 -6.93 -3.91 -13.84
N VAL A 20 -5.89 -4.56 -13.31
CA VAL A 20 -4.92 -5.35 -14.10
C VAL A 20 -5.60 -6.51 -14.81
N THR A 21 -6.50 -7.24 -14.12
CA THR A 21 -7.23 -8.37 -14.71
C THR A 21 -8.15 -7.91 -15.84
N TYR A 22 -8.86 -6.80 -15.64
CA TYR A 22 -9.70 -6.18 -16.66
C TYR A 22 -8.87 -5.77 -17.90
N LEU A 23 -7.73 -5.10 -17.69
CA LEU A 23 -6.85 -4.70 -18.80
C LEU A 23 -6.25 -5.89 -19.56
N MET A 24 -5.92 -6.95 -18.83
CA MET A 24 -5.34 -8.17 -19.42
C MET A 24 -6.37 -8.92 -20.27
N ASN A 25 -7.64 -8.96 -19.87
CA ASN A 25 -8.73 -9.49 -20.68
C ASN A 25 -8.92 -8.71 -22.00
N HIS A 26 -8.67 -7.40 -21.98
CA HIS A 26 -8.68 -6.55 -23.18
C HIS A 26 -7.40 -6.64 -24.03
N HIS A 27 -6.48 -7.57 -23.75
CA HIS A 27 -5.21 -7.77 -24.46
C HIS A 27 -4.30 -6.51 -24.49
N LYS A 28 -4.51 -5.57 -23.55
CA LYS A 28 -3.77 -4.30 -23.45
C LYS A 28 -2.47 -4.46 -22.66
N TYR A 29 -1.65 -5.45 -23.00
CA TYR A 29 -0.45 -5.84 -22.24
C TYR A 29 0.51 -4.69 -21.91
N TYR A 30 0.73 -3.78 -22.85
CA TYR A 30 1.63 -2.63 -22.66
C TYR A 30 1.09 -1.66 -21.60
N ILE A 31 -0.21 -1.41 -21.61
CA ILE A 31 -0.88 -0.53 -20.65
C ILE A 31 -0.94 -1.23 -19.28
N THR A 32 -1.17 -2.56 -19.25
CA THR A 32 -1.15 -3.34 -18.01
C THR A 32 0.19 -3.20 -17.29
N LYS A 33 1.30 -3.29 -18.04
CA LYS A 33 2.64 -3.17 -17.47
C LYS A 33 2.87 -1.79 -16.85
N LEU A 34 2.48 -0.72 -17.55
CA LEU A 34 2.54 0.66 -17.05
C LEU A 34 1.72 0.85 -15.76
N VAL A 35 0.49 0.35 -15.76
CA VAL A 35 -0.42 0.43 -14.62
C VAL A 35 0.16 -0.31 -13.41
N ILE A 36 0.74 -1.50 -13.59
CA ILE A 36 1.38 -2.24 -12.51
C ILE A 36 2.54 -1.45 -11.92
N THR A 37 3.39 -0.85 -12.77
CA THR A 37 4.53 -0.06 -12.31
C THR A 37 4.08 1.16 -11.50
N ILE A 38 3.08 1.90 -12.00
CA ILE A 38 2.53 3.07 -11.31
C ILE A 38 1.86 2.66 -10.00
N SER A 39 1.06 1.59 -10.01
CA SER A 39 0.37 1.12 -8.81
C SER A 39 1.34 0.62 -7.74
N CYS A 40 2.43 -0.03 -8.16
CA CYS A 40 3.51 -0.43 -7.25
C CYS A 40 4.20 0.79 -6.61
N ALA A 41 4.50 1.83 -7.39
CA ALA A 41 5.07 3.06 -6.85
C ALA A 41 4.14 3.74 -5.83
N ILE A 42 2.83 3.77 -6.12
CA ILE A 42 1.81 4.28 -5.20
C ILE A 42 1.76 3.45 -3.92
N GLN A 43 1.73 2.12 -4.01
CA GLN A 43 1.75 1.22 -2.85
C GLN A 43 2.98 1.45 -1.96
N PHE A 44 4.14 1.76 -2.55
CA PHE A 44 5.35 2.08 -1.81
C PHE A 44 5.20 3.33 -0.93
N ILE A 45 4.53 4.37 -1.44
CA ILE A 45 4.23 5.60 -0.67
C ILE A 45 3.31 5.26 0.52
N PHE A 46 2.32 4.39 0.31
CA PHE A 46 1.43 3.95 1.39
C PHE A 46 2.16 3.14 2.46
N ILE A 47 3.08 2.26 2.07
CA ILE A 47 3.93 1.49 3.01
C ILE A 47 4.79 2.45 3.83
N TYR A 48 5.40 3.46 3.20
CA TYR A 48 6.19 4.47 3.92
C TYR A 48 5.39 5.19 5.01
N GLY A 49 4.15 5.59 4.70
CA GLY A 49 3.23 6.17 5.67
C GLY A 49 2.92 5.23 6.84
N LEU A 50 2.71 3.94 6.56
CA LEU A 50 2.46 2.93 7.58
C LEU A 50 3.68 2.71 8.48
N VAL A 51 4.88 2.61 7.91
CA VAL A 51 6.14 2.45 8.67
C VAL A 51 6.38 3.65 9.59
N LYS A 52 6.14 4.87 9.11
CA LYS A 52 6.27 6.08 9.93
C LYS A 52 5.38 6.02 11.18
N GLU A 53 4.14 5.59 11.02
CA GLU A 53 3.21 5.49 12.15
C GLU A 53 3.57 4.32 13.08
N LEU A 54 4.07 3.21 12.53
CA LEU A 54 4.59 2.09 13.31
C LEU A 54 5.77 2.52 14.20
N ILE A 55 6.73 3.29 13.65
CA ILE A 55 7.86 3.85 14.41
C ILE A 55 7.35 4.74 15.54
N ARG A 56 6.33 5.56 15.28
CA ARG A 56 5.73 6.45 16.28
C ARG A 56 5.13 5.67 17.45
N TYR A 57 4.41 4.57 17.18
CA TYR A 57 3.94 3.66 18.22
C TYR A 57 5.09 2.96 18.95
N LEU A 58 6.12 2.54 18.23
CA LEU A 58 7.30 1.90 18.80
C LEU A 58 7.99 2.83 19.81
N ILE A 59 8.20 4.10 19.45
CA ILE A 59 8.75 5.13 20.33
C ILE A 59 7.87 5.32 21.55
N GLN A 60 6.55 5.38 21.38
CA GLN A 60 5.61 5.53 22.49
C GLN A 60 5.71 4.36 23.49
N ILE A 61 5.81 3.13 23.00
CA ILE A 61 6.00 1.94 23.84
C ILE A 61 7.36 2.00 24.53
N LEU A 62 8.43 2.30 23.80
CA LEU A 62 9.78 2.37 24.35
C LEU A 62 9.87 3.41 25.47
N ASN A 63 9.20 4.55 25.30
CA ASN A 63 9.15 5.63 26.29
C ASN A 63 8.36 5.26 27.56
N VAL A 64 7.46 4.27 27.50
CA VAL A 64 6.79 3.71 28.69
C VAL A 64 7.73 2.76 29.45
N PHE A 65 8.61 2.05 28.77
CA PHE A 65 9.55 1.11 29.40
C PHE A 65 10.86 1.75 29.87
N TYR A 66 11.28 2.85 29.25
CA TYR A 66 12.52 3.57 29.56
C TYR A 66 12.34 4.76 30.52
N ARG A 67 11.13 4.96 31.06
CA ARG A 67 10.82 5.97 32.09
C ARG A 67 10.48 5.30 33.41
#